data_AF-A0A7S4QUZ6-F1
#
_entry.id   AF-A0A7S4QUZ6-F1
#
_cell.length_a   1.000
_cell.length_b   1.000
_cell.length_c   1.000
_cell.angle_alpha   90.00
_cell.angle_beta   90.00
_cell.angle_gamma   90.00
#
_symmetry.space_group_name_H-M   'P 1'
#
loop_
_entity.id
_entity.type
_entity.pdbx_description
1 polymer ?
#
loop_
_entity_poly.entity_id
_entity_poly.type
_entity_poly.pdbx_seq_one_letter_code
_entity_poly.pdbx_strand_id
1 'polypeptide(L)'
;CETAGKWQHALALFSEMRRLRVAASTVTYTAAIGAWGQAGQWAEALGLLDVMAGGRVEANAITYNAAISACDRAWLVAFQLLRVMGQCRLELGTITCTAAINACGKAGEWQQALHLFAGMDEVAVAMNRLTYSAAISACERGGVWARALHLLRQSDTCRVKACTVACSAAISACA
;
A
#
# COMPACT_ATOMS: atom_id res chain seq x y z
N CYS A 1 -12.06 16.39 4.84
CA CYS A 1 -13.30 16.04 5.56
C CYS A 1 -14.27 15.15 4.77
N GLU A 2 -14.26 15.16 3.42
CA GLU A 2 -15.18 14.32 2.63
C GLU A 2 -14.87 12.82 2.60
N THR A 3 -13.64 12.40 2.89
CA THR A 3 -13.25 10.97 2.86
C THR A 3 -13.61 10.23 4.14
N ALA A 4 -13.77 10.93 5.27
CA ALA A 4 -13.98 10.32 6.58
C ALA A 4 -15.37 9.69 6.78
N GLY A 5 -16.39 10.10 5.99
CA GLY A 5 -17.74 9.52 6.07
C GLY A 5 -18.04 8.47 5.00
N LYS A 6 -17.25 8.40 3.91
CA LYS A 6 -17.55 7.54 2.76
C LYS A 6 -17.32 6.06 3.05
N TRP A 7 -16.31 5.72 3.85
CA TRP A 7 -16.05 4.32 4.21
C TRP A 7 -17.15 3.74 5.12
N GLN A 8 -17.70 4.52 6.05
CA GLN A 8 -18.80 4.09 6.91
C GLN A 8 -20.06 3.73 6.09
N HIS A 9 -20.41 4.60 5.12
CA HIS A 9 -21.53 4.35 4.22
C HIS A 9 -21.26 3.14 3.31
N ALA A 10 -20.03 2.98 2.80
CA ALA A 10 -19.67 1.83 1.98
C ALA A 10 -19.79 0.51 2.76
N LEU A 11 -19.36 0.47 4.03
CA LEU A 11 -19.50 -0.69 4.90
C LEU A 11 -20.96 -0.97 5.28
N ALA A 12 -21.74 0.08 5.57
CA ALA A 12 -23.17 -0.05 5.84
C ALA A 12 -23.92 -0.64 4.64
N LEU A 13 -23.66 -0.10 3.44
CA LEU A 13 -24.25 -0.61 2.19
C LEU A 13 -23.83 -2.06 1.91
N PHE A 14 -22.57 -2.40 2.16
CA PHE A 14 -22.08 -3.77 2.02
C PHE A 14 -22.77 -4.73 2.98
N SER A 15 -22.96 -4.33 4.23
CA SER A 15 -23.66 -5.12 5.24
C SER A 15 -25.14 -5.34 4.87
N GLU A 16 -25.78 -4.31 4.31
CA GLU A 16 -27.16 -4.37 3.84
C GLU A 16 -27.30 -5.27 2.61
N MET A 17 -26.36 -5.21 1.65
CA MET A 17 -26.32 -6.13 0.52
C MET A 17 -26.22 -7.59 0.98
N ARG A 18 -25.37 -7.88 1.98
CA ARG A 18 -25.28 -9.23 2.57
C ARG A 18 -26.58 -9.64 3.24
N ARG A 19 -27.23 -8.74 3.98
CA ARG A 19 -28.52 -8.99 4.62
C ARG A 19 -29.62 -9.30 3.61
N LEU A 20 -29.63 -8.57 2.49
CA LEU A 20 -30.56 -8.76 1.38
C LEU A 20 -30.18 -9.93 0.45
N ARG A 21 -29.10 -10.66 0.74
CA ARG A 21 -28.56 -11.77 -0.07
C ARG A 21 -28.29 -11.38 -1.53
N VAL A 22 -27.94 -10.12 -1.76
CA VAL A 22 -27.55 -9.64 -3.08
C VAL A 22 -26.12 -10.10 -3.37
N ALA A 23 -25.88 -10.65 -4.56
CA ALA A 23 -24.56 -11.12 -4.96
C ALA A 23 -23.57 -9.95 -5.03
N ALA A 24 -22.52 -9.99 -4.20
CA ALA A 24 -21.45 -9.01 -4.24
C ALA A 24 -20.50 -9.32 -5.41
N SER A 25 -20.12 -8.28 -6.15
CA SER A 25 -19.16 -8.37 -7.26
C SER A 25 -17.74 -8.00 -6.80
N THR A 26 -16.74 -8.24 -7.65
CA THR A 26 -15.35 -7.78 -7.45
C THR A 26 -15.26 -6.30 -7.08
N VAL A 27 -16.09 -5.45 -7.69
CA VAL A 27 -16.12 -4.00 -7.41
C VAL A 27 -16.62 -3.75 -5.98
N THR A 28 -17.68 -4.46 -5.58
CA THR A 28 -18.26 -4.35 -4.24
C THR A 28 -17.26 -4.75 -3.16
N TYR A 29 -16.57 -5.88 -3.34
CA TYR A 29 -15.53 -6.34 -2.42
C TYR A 29 -14.35 -5.37 -2.37
N THR A 30 -13.86 -4.90 -3.52
CA THR A 30 -12.74 -3.95 -3.58
C THR A 30 -13.05 -2.65 -2.85
N ALA A 31 -14.28 -2.12 -3.02
CA ALA A 31 -14.73 -0.93 -2.30
C ALA A 31 -14.79 -1.15 -0.78
N ALA A 32 -15.31 -2.31 -0.34
CA ALA A 32 -15.38 -2.65 1.08
C ALA A 32 -13.98 -2.86 1.70
N ILE A 33 -13.06 -3.52 1.00
CA ILE A 33 -11.65 -3.68 1.39
C ILE A 33 -10.98 -2.31 1.56
N GLY A 34 -11.15 -1.42 0.59
CA GLY A 34 -10.64 -0.05 0.68
C GLY A 34 -11.24 0.74 1.84
N ALA A 35 -12.54 0.55 2.13
CA ALA A 35 -13.22 1.17 3.25
C ALA A 35 -12.67 0.69 4.61
N TRP A 36 -12.42 -0.62 4.75
CA TRP A 36 -11.76 -1.17 5.94
C TRP A 36 -10.34 -0.65 6.12
N GLY A 37 -9.60 -0.48 5.01
CA GLY A 37 -8.28 0.17 5.04
C GLY A 37 -8.32 1.60 5.56
N GLN A 38 -9.33 2.40 5.15
CA GLN A 38 -9.53 3.75 5.67
C GLN A 38 -9.91 3.76 7.15
N ALA A 39 -10.61 2.73 7.62
CA ALA A 39 -10.92 2.53 9.04
C ALA A 39 -9.73 2.03 9.87
N GLY A 40 -8.58 1.73 9.24
CA GLY A 40 -7.42 1.13 9.90
C GLY A 40 -7.60 -0.35 10.28
N GLN A 41 -8.69 -0.97 9.84
CA GLN A 41 -9.06 -2.36 10.15
C GLN A 41 -8.53 -3.30 9.05
N TRP A 42 -7.22 -3.43 8.97
CA TRP A 42 -6.57 -4.25 7.94
C TRP A 42 -6.93 -5.74 8.03
N ALA A 43 -7.21 -6.26 9.24
CA ALA A 43 -7.61 -7.65 9.43
C ALA A 43 -8.95 -7.97 8.77
N GLU A 44 -9.93 -7.06 8.89
CA GLU A 44 -11.24 -7.19 8.22
C GLU A 44 -11.11 -7.08 6.70
N ALA A 45 -10.20 -6.22 6.22
CA ALA A 45 -9.89 -6.12 4.79
C ALA A 45 -9.36 -7.44 4.21
N LEU A 46 -8.51 -8.16 4.95
CA LEU A 46 -8.03 -9.48 4.55
C LEU A 46 -9.12 -10.55 4.64
N GLY A 47 -9.94 -10.52 5.70
CA GLY A 47 -11.06 -11.44 5.84
C GLY A 47 -12.02 -11.36 4.65
N LEU A 48 -12.22 -10.16 4.07
CA LEU A 48 -12.98 -10.01 2.84
C LEU A 48 -12.32 -10.63 1.60
N LEU A 49 -10.98 -10.63 1.50
CA LEU A 49 -10.29 -11.36 0.42
C LEU A 49 -10.53 -12.87 0.53
N ASP A 50 -10.49 -13.42 1.74
CA ASP A 50 -10.75 -14.85 1.97
C ASP A 50 -12.20 -15.22 1.66
N VAL A 51 -13.15 -14.37 2.07
CA VAL A 51 -14.58 -14.54 1.72
C VAL A 51 -14.78 -14.47 0.21
N MET A 52 -14.08 -13.56 -0.47
CA MET A 52 -14.15 -13.41 -1.92
C MET A 52 -13.64 -14.68 -2.63
N ALA A 53 -12.52 -15.25 -2.16
CA ALA A 53 -11.98 -16.51 -2.66
C ALA A 53 -12.94 -17.69 -2.41
N GLY A 54 -13.51 -17.81 -1.21
CA GLY A 54 -14.51 -18.84 -0.88
C GLY A 54 -15.82 -18.70 -1.68
N GLY A 55 -16.19 -17.47 -2.04
CA GLY A 55 -17.34 -17.15 -2.88
C GLY A 55 -17.12 -17.33 -4.39
N ARG A 56 -15.95 -17.85 -4.81
CA ARG A 56 -15.55 -17.98 -6.24
C ARG A 56 -15.59 -16.65 -7.01
N VAL A 57 -15.36 -15.53 -6.33
CA VAL A 57 -15.23 -14.23 -6.97
C VAL A 57 -13.73 -13.96 -7.14
N GLU A 58 -13.29 -13.69 -8.37
CA GLU A 58 -11.86 -13.51 -8.66
C GLU A 58 -11.37 -12.12 -8.23
N ALA A 59 -10.38 -12.10 -7.34
CA ALA A 59 -9.66 -10.90 -6.96
C ALA A 59 -8.70 -10.50 -8.08
N ASN A 60 -8.70 -9.21 -8.41
CA ASN A 60 -7.79 -8.65 -9.42
C ASN A 60 -6.71 -7.79 -8.75
N ALA A 61 -5.81 -7.23 -9.57
CA ALA A 61 -4.74 -6.36 -9.09
C ALA A 61 -5.27 -5.17 -8.26
N ILE A 62 -6.43 -4.61 -8.59
CA ILE A 62 -7.02 -3.49 -7.84
C ILE A 62 -7.44 -3.92 -6.44
N THR A 63 -8.05 -5.10 -6.32
CA THR A 63 -8.47 -5.67 -5.02
C THR A 63 -7.27 -5.88 -4.10
N TYR A 64 -6.19 -6.48 -4.59
CA TYR A 64 -4.97 -6.66 -3.81
C TYR A 64 -4.28 -5.34 -3.49
N ASN A 65 -4.27 -4.38 -4.42
CA ASN A 65 -3.71 -3.04 -4.16
C ASN A 65 -4.43 -2.34 -3.01
N ALA A 66 -5.76 -2.47 -2.95
CA ALA A 66 -6.56 -1.93 -1.86
C ALA A 66 -6.21 -2.61 -0.52
N ALA A 67 -6.08 -3.94 -0.51
CA ALA A 67 -5.72 -4.70 0.69
C ALA A 67 -4.29 -4.38 1.18
N ILE A 68 -3.32 -4.27 0.29
CA ILE A 68 -1.94 -3.89 0.63
C ILE A 68 -1.90 -2.44 1.12
N SER A 69 -2.67 -1.54 0.52
CA SER A 69 -2.78 -0.15 1.00
C SER A 69 -3.45 -0.05 2.37
N ALA A 70 -4.32 -1.00 2.72
CA ALA A 70 -4.91 -1.13 4.04
C ALA A 70 -3.90 -1.65 5.09
N CYS A 71 -2.85 -2.37 4.68
CA CYS A 71 -1.81 -2.86 5.57
C CYS A 71 -0.96 -1.70 6.07
N ASP A 72 -1.41 -1.03 7.14
CA ASP A 72 -0.79 0.18 7.66
C ASP A 72 0.60 -0.09 8.27
N ARG A 73 0.68 -0.77 9.41
CA ARG A 73 1.94 -1.23 10.03
C ARG A 73 2.17 -2.74 9.86
N ALA A 74 1.23 -3.43 9.21
CA ALA A 74 1.27 -4.88 9.01
C ALA A 74 2.15 -5.24 7.79
N TRP A 75 3.44 -4.90 7.84
CA TRP A 75 4.36 -5.06 6.71
C TRP A 75 4.53 -6.53 6.26
N LEU A 76 4.54 -7.48 7.22
CA LEU A 76 4.60 -8.91 6.93
C LEU A 76 3.43 -9.37 6.05
N VAL A 77 2.23 -8.87 6.37
CA VAL A 77 1.01 -9.15 5.61
C VAL A 77 1.12 -8.53 4.22
N ALA A 78 1.57 -7.28 4.11
CA ALA A 78 1.76 -6.63 2.82
C ALA A 78 2.70 -7.46 1.91
N PHE A 79 3.77 -8.04 2.46
CA PHE A 79 4.70 -8.90 1.73
C PHE A 79 4.09 -10.26 1.34
N GLN A 80 3.28 -10.85 2.22
CA GLN A 80 2.54 -12.06 1.89
C GLN A 80 1.58 -11.82 0.73
N LEU A 81 0.84 -10.71 0.74
CA LEU A 81 -0.05 -10.32 -0.36
C LEU A 81 0.71 -10.08 -1.66
N LEU A 82 1.87 -9.40 -1.64
CA LEU A 82 2.73 -9.25 -2.82
C LEU A 82 3.15 -10.60 -3.41
N ARG A 83 3.51 -11.56 -2.55
CA ARG A 83 3.89 -12.91 -2.97
C ARG A 83 2.71 -13.66 -3.58
N VAL A 84 1.52 -13.57 -2.97
CA VAL A 84 0.29 -14.17 -3.50
C VAL A 84 -0.07 -13.58 -4.86
N MET A 85 0.03 -12.25 -5.03
CA MET A 85 -0.17 -11.61 -6.33
C MET A 85 0.75 -12.18 -7.41
N GLY A 86 2.04 -12.35 -7.10
CA GLY A 86 3.01 -12.97 -8.02
C GLY A 86 2.66 -14.41 -8.36
N GLN A 87 2.20 -15.21 -7.40
CA GLN A 87 1.74 -16.59 -7.63
C GLN A 87 0.48 -16.64 -8.50
N CYS A 88 -0.43 -15.68 -8.33
CA CYS A 88 -1.61 -15.51 -9.17
C CYS A 88 -1.29 -14.91 -10.56
N ARG A 89 0.00 -14.70 -10.89
CA ARG A 89 0.46 -14.03 -12.12
C ARG A 89 -0.17 -12.65 -12.35
N LEU A 90 -0.49 -11.95 -11.26
CA LEU A 90 -0.95 -10.57 -11.31
C LEU A 90 0.27 -9.65 -11.38
N GLU A 91 0.24 -8.69 -12.30
CA GLU A 91 1.31 -7.72 -12.45
C GLU A 91 1.40 -6.81 -11.22
N LEU A 92 2.60 -6.72 -10.64
CA LEU A 92 2.88 -5.76 -9.58
C LEU A 92 2.96 -4.36 -10.19
N GLY A 93 2.12 -3.46 -9.68
CA GLY A 93 2.12 -2.07 -10.11
C GLY A 93 2.92 -1.18 -9.16
N THR A 94 3.25 0.03 -9.63
CA THR A 94 3.88 1.08 -8.80
C THR A 94 3.08 1.35 -7.53
N ILE A 95 1.75 1.32 -7.60
CA ILE A 95 0.86 1.54 -6.45
C ILE A 95 1.05 0.44 -5.40
N THR A 96 1.10 -0.82 -5.84
CA THR A 96 1.26 -2.01 -4.98
C THR A 96 2.57 -1.96 -4.19
N CYS A 97 3.68 -1.75 -4.90
CA CYS A 97 5.00 -1.69 -4.27
C CYS A 97 5.13 -0.47 -3.36
N THR A 98 4.62 0.70 -3.79
CA THR A 98 4.65 1.92 -2.97
C THR A 98 3.88 1.75 -1.66
N ALA A 99 2.71 1.09 -1.69
CA ALA A 99 1.92 0.81 -0.50
C ALA A 99 2.68 -0.10 0.48
N ALA A 100 3.31 -1.17 -0.01
CA ALA A 100 4.11 -2.07 0.81
C ALA A 100 5.38 -1.39 1.39
N ILE A 101 6.07 -0.53 0.63
CA ILE A 101 7.19 0.28 1.11
C ILE A 101 6.73 1.20 2.26
N ASN A 102 5.58 1.85 2.10
CA ASN A 102 5.02 2.72 3.15
C ASN A 102 4.66 1.91 4.40
N ALA A 103 4.12 0.71 4.24
CA ALA A 103 3.79 -0.20 5.34
C ALA A 103 5.05 -0.59 6.15
N CYS A 104 6.12 -0.94 5.46
CA CYS A 104 7.43 -1.22 6.07
C CYS A 104 7.97 -0.01 6.82
N GLY A 105 7.95 1.17 6.17
CA GLY A 105 8.41 2.41 6.79
C GLY A 105 7.64 2.75 8.06
N LYS A 106 6.31 2.60 8.07
CA LYS A 106 5.47 2.84 9.25
C LYS A 106 5.68 1.81 10.37
N ALA A 107 6.07 0.59 10.02
CA ALA A 107 6.43 -0.45 10.97
C ALA A 107 7.85 -0.28 11.56
N GLY A 108 8.65 0.65 11.05
CA GLY A 108 10.06 0.83 11.45
C GLY A 108 11.05 -0.04 10.68
N GLU A 109 10.56 -0.86 9.75
CA GLU A 109 11.35 -1.81 8.95
C GLU A 109 11.94 -1.14 7.70
N TRP A 110 12.77 -0.12 7.92
CA TRP A 110 13.33 0.68 6.84
C TRP A 110 14.24 -0.12 5.90
N GLN A 111 14.91 -1.17 6.40
CA GLN A 111 15.73 -2.07 5.59
C GLN A 111 14.89 -2.81 4.55
N GLN A 112 13.72 -3.33 4.97
CA GLN A 112 12.80 -4.03 4.08
C GLN A 112 12.17 -3.07 3.07
N ALA A 113 11.83 -1.85 3.50
CA ALA A 113 11.34 -0.80 2.62
C ALA A 113 12.34 -0.48 1.49
N LEU A 114 13.62 -0.35 1.83
CA LEU A 114 14.68 -0.08 0.85
C LEU A 114 15.00 -1.29 -0.04
N HIS A 115 14.95 -2.50 0.50
CA HIS A 115 15.14 -3.71 -0.28
C HIS A 115 14.05 -3.84 -1.35
N LEU A 116 12.78 -3.60 -0.96
CA LEU A 116 11.66 -3.59 -1.90
C LEU A 116 11.80 -2.46 -2.92
N PHE A 117 12.22 -1.26 -2.50
CA PHE A 117 12.47 -0.14 -3.41
C PHE A 117 13.52 -0.47 -4.48
N ALA A 118 14.65 -1.08 -4.07
CA ALA A 118 15.69 -1.49 -5.00
C ALA A 118 15.21 -2.59 -5.96
N GLY A 119 14.43 -3.56 -5.47
CA GLY A 119 13.86 -4.62 -6.29
C GLY A 119 12.80 -4.15 -7.29
N MET A 120 12.26 -2.93 -7.18
CA MET A 120 11.32 -2.41 -8.18
C MET A 120 11.95 -2.25 -9.57
N ASP A 121 13.25 -1.94 -9.63
CA ASP A 121 13.98 -1.83 -10.90
C ASP A 121 14.16 -3.21 -11.56
N GLU A 122 14.46 -4.23 -10.75
CA GLU A 122 14.62 -5.63 -11.21
C GLU A 122 13.32 -6.20 -11.80
N VAL A 123 12.16 -5.79 -11.25
CA VAL A 123 10.83 -6.23 -11.70
C VAL A 123 10.27 -5.27 -12.77
N ALA A 124 11.09 -4.33 -13.28
CA ALA A 124 10.71 -3.33 -14.28
C ALA A 124 9.47 -2.48 -13.90
N VAL A 125 9.26 -2.26 -12.60
CA VAL A 125 8.16 -1.44 -12.08
C VAL A 125 8.62 0.01 -11.99
N ALA A 126 8.00 0.88 -12.80
CA ALA A 126 8.33 2.30 -12.81
C ALA A 126 8.18 2.94 -11.42
N MET A 127 9.27 3.48 -10.89
CA MET A 127 9.26 4.27 -9.67
C MET A 127 8.74 5.67 -9.95
N ASN A 128 7.90 6.20 -9.05
CA ASN A 128 7.37 7.56 -9.16
C ASN A 128 7.66 8.38 -7.90
N ARG A 129 7.17 9.62 -7.89
CA ARG A 129 7.32 10.56 -6.77
C ARG A 129 6.86 9.98 -5.43
N LEU A 130 5.77 9.20 -5.43
CA LEU A 130 5.24 8.59 -4.21
C LEU A 130 6.14 7.47 -3.72
N THR A 131 6.71 6.68 -4.63
CA THR A 131 7.66 5.60 -4.30
C THR A 131 8.91 6.14 -3.62
N TYR A 132 9.53 7.18 -4.20
CA TYR A 132 10.69 7.87 -3.59
C TYR A 132 10.33 8.48 -2.24
N SER A 133 9.18 9.16 -2.15
CA SER A 133 8.72 9.76 -0.88
C SER A 133 8.52 8.69 0.19
N ALA A 134 7.95 7.53 -0.14
CA ALA A 134 7.75 6.44 0.80
C ALA A 134 9.08 5.85 1.30
N ALA A 135 10.05 5.64 0.41
CA ALA A 135 11.37 5.16 0.76
C ALA A 135 12.17 6.16 1.63
N ILE A 136 12.08 7.46 1.32
CA ILE A 136 12.71 8.53 2.12
C ILE A 136 12.08 8.62 3.51
N SER A 137 10.74 8.60 3.62
CA SER A 137 10.06 8.56 4.91
C SER A 137 10.34 7.29 5.71
N ALA A 138 10.62 6.16 5.06
CA ALA A 138 11.11 4.96 5.74
C ALA A 138 12.52 5.19 6.30
N CYS A 139 13.42 5.82 5.54
CA CYS A 139 14.77 6.18 6.01
C CYS A 139 14.75 7.16 7.19
N GLU A 140 13.87 8.17 7.16
CA GLU A 140 13.66 9.11 8.26
C GLU A 140 13.30 8.37 9.56
N ARG A 141 12.32 7.48 9.50
CA ARG A 141 11.89 6.68 10.66
C ARG A 141 12.97 5.71 11.15
N GLY A 142 13.86 5.29 10.26
CA GLY A 142 15.02 4.47 10.60
C GLY A 142 16.25 5.26 11.08
N GLY A 143 16.22 6.60 11.07
CA GLY A 143 17.37 7.44 11.41
C GLY A 143 18.52 7.37 10.39
N VAL A 144 18.26 6.93 9.15
CA VAL A 144 19.30 6.64 8.14
C VAL A 144 19.41 7.76 7.12
N TRP A 145 19.78 8.96 7.59
CA TRP A 145 19.79 10.18 6.78
C TRP A 145 20.66 10.12 5.54
N ALA A 146 21.80 9.43 5.59
CA ALA A 146 22.70 9.32 4.44
C ALA A 146 22.01 8.64 3.23
N ARG A 147 21.18 7.62 3.50
CA ARG A 147 20.36 6.95 2.49
C ARG A 147 19.19 7.81 2.04
N ALA A 148 18.53 8.51 2.96
CA ALA A 148 17.47 9.47 2.63
C ALA A 148 17.96 10.55 1.66
N LEU A 149 19.14 11.12 1.91
CA LEU A 149 19.76 12.14 1.06
C LEU A 149 20.17 11.58 -0.31
N HIS A 150 20.69 10.35 -0.34
CA HIS A 150 21.04 9.68 -1.59
C HIS A 150 19.81 9.49 -2.48
N LEU A 151 18.71 8.99 -1.91
CA LEU A 151 17.44 8.82 -2.63
C LEU A 151 16.84 10.15 -3.10
N LEU A 152 16.97 11.20 -2.29
CA LEU A 152 16.51 12.54 -2.67
C LEU A 152 17.28 13.07 -3.90
N ARG A 153 18.60 12.93 -3.91
CA ARG A 153 19.44 13.30 -5.07
C ARG A 153 19.10 12.48 -6.31
N GLN A 154 18.88 11.18 -6.15
CA GLN A 154 18.45 10.32 -7.25
C GLN A 154 17.10 10.79 -7.83
N SER A 155 16.13 11.16 -6.98
CA SER A 155 14.83 11.65 -7.45
C SER A 155 14.93 12.92 -8.30
N ASP A 156 15.82 13.86 -7.94
CA ASP A 156 16.08 15.07 -8.72
C ASP A 156 16.73 14.77 -10.07
N THR A 157 17.70 13.85 -10.11
CA THR A 157 18.35 13.43 -11.36
C THR A 157 17.40 12.69 -12.31
N CYS A 158 16.44 11.94 -11.77
CA CYS A 158 15.41 11.24 -12.55
C CYS A 158 14.26 12.16 -13.00
N ARG A 159 14.36 13.49 -12.82
CA ARG A 159 13.29 14.49 -13.07
C ARG A 159 11.98 14.21 -12.30
N VAL A 160 12.05 13.40 -11.25
CA VAL A 160 10.92 13.14 -10.35
C VAL A 160 10.96 14.19 -9.26
N LYS A 161 10.24 15.31 -9.43
CA LYS A 161 10.20 16.41 -8.45
C LYS A 161 9.97 15.86 -7.04
N ALA A 162 10.93 15.99 -6.14
CA ALA A 162 10.76 15.59 -4.75
C ALA A 162 9.56 16.31 -4.10
N CYS A 163 8.86 15.64 -3.19
CA CYS A 163 7.82 16.28 -2.36
C CYS A 163 8.45 17.11 -1.25
N THR A 164 7.77 18.16 -0.79
CA THR A 164 8.10 18.87 0.45
C THR A 164 8.24 17.90 1.63
N VAL A 165 7.37 16.87 1.68
CA VAL A 165 7.42 15.77 2.64
C VAL A 165 8.73 14.98 2.57
N ALA A 166 9.26 14.74 1.37
CA ALA A 166 10.53 14.02 1.20
C ALA A 166 11.73 14.89 1.63
N CYS A 167 11.70 16.19 1.31
CA CYS A 167 12.74 17.11 1.76
C CYS A 167 12.71 17.30 3.27
N SER A 168 11.53 17.48 3.88
CA SER A 168 11.40 17.58 5.34
C SER A 168 11.83 16.29 6.03
N ALA A 169 11.44 15.13 5.50
CA ALA A 169 11.86 13.84 6.03
C ALA A 169 13.38 13.62 5.97
N ALA A 170 14.02 14.04 4.87
CA ALA A 170 15.48 13.99 4.76
C ALA A 170 16.18 14.92 5.75
N ILE A 171 15.62 16.12 6.03
CA ILE A 171 16.15 17.05 7.03
C ILE A 171 15.94 16.51 8.44
N SER A 172 14.74 16.00 8.76
CA SER A 172 14.41 15.40 10.06
C SER A 172 15.30 14.20 10.38
N ALA A 173 15.66 13.39 9.38
CA ALA A 173 16.54 12.25 9.57
C ALA A 173 17.94 12.65 10.09
N CYS A 174 18.37 13.91 9.86
CA CYS A 174 19.67 14.43 10.26
C CYS A 174 19.71 14.97 11.71
N ALA A 175 18.56 15.13 12.37
CA ALA A 175 18.43 15.66 13.73
C ALA A 175 18.45 14.54 14.78
#